data_AF-A0A7J2KWD9-F1
#
_entry.id   AF-A0A7J2KWD9-F1
#
_cell.length_a   1.000
_cell.length_b   1.000
_cell.length_c   1.000
_cell.angle_alpha   90.00
_cell.angle_beta   90.00
_cell.angle_gamma   90.00
#
_symmetry.space_group_name_H-M   'P 1'
#
loop_
_entity.id
_entity.type
_entity.pdbx_description
1 polymer ?
#
loop_
_entity_poly.entity_id
_entity_poly.type
_entity_poly.pdbx_seq_one_letter_code
_entity_poly.pdbx_strand_id
1 'polypeptide(L)'
;MGRNTLYYIDPVIIRALNKSDLRRKVLFYLDIIYPNHTYLSEMARAIKSDPSNVLGCLRGLGNRYNGNSSLIELGLVEYYERGHYKYYRLTEYGRDVVKYTREYYRIY
;
A
#
# COMPACT_ATOMS: atom_id res chain seq x y z
N MET A 1 29.67 8.48 -0.05
CA MET A 1 28.99 9.36 0.93
C MET A 1 27.65 9.77 0.36
N GLY A 2 26.58 9.72 1.19
CA GLY A 2 25.24 10.23 0.89
C GLY A 2 24.26 9.17 0.39
N ARG A 3 23.13 8.87 1.03
CA ARG A 3 22.37 9.60 2.06
C ARG A 3 21.80 8.61 3.08
N ASN A 4 22.20 8.75 4.34
CA ASN A 4 21.44 8.20 5.46
C ASN A 4 20.36 9.24 5.81
N THR A 5 19.41 9.46 4.89
CA THR A 5 18.23 10.24 5.22
C THR A 5 17.38 9.32 6.07
N LEU A 6 17.35 9.55 7.38
CA LEU A 6 16.30 8.99 8.22
C LEU A 6 14.98 9.57 7.70
N TYR A 7 14.37 8.89 6.72
CA TYR A 7 13.04 9.23 6.25
C TYR A 7 12.13 9.10 7.46
N TYR A 8 11.62 10.24 7.93
CA TYR A 8 10.58 10.23 8.94
C TYR A 8 9.34 9.58 8.31
N ILE A 9 9.11 8.32 8.64
CA ILE A 9 7.86 7.64 8.29
C ILE A 9 6.87 7.96 9.40
N ASP A 10 5.71 8.46 9.01
CA ASP A 10 4.65 8.77 9.96
C ASP A 10 4.33 7.53 10.82
N PRO A 11 4.38 7.61 12.16
CA PRO A 11 4.01 6.50 13.04
C PRO A 11 2.60 5.93 12.78
N VAL A 12 1.68 6.72 12.22
CA VAL A 12 0.36 6.27 11.79
C VAL A 12 0.46 5.24 10.67
N ILE A 13 1.38 5.43 9.71
CA ILE A 13 1.65 4.48 8.63
C ILE A 13 2.17 3.17 9.21
N ILE A 14 3.20 3.24 10.06
CA ILE A 14 3.78 2.05 10.69
C ILE A 14 2.71 1.28 11.48
N ARG A 15 1.89 2.00 12.25
CA ARG A 15 0.76 1.42 12.99
C ARG A 15 -0.26 0.75 12.08
N ALA A 16 -0.62 1.39 10.96
CA ALA A 16 -1.58 0.84 9.99
C ALA A 16 -1.06 -0.43 9.31
N LEU A 17 0.24 -0.45 8.98
CA LEU A 17 0.90 -1.61 8.37
C LEU A 17 1.08 -2.75 9.36
N ASN A 18 1.48 -2.48 10.61
CA ASN A 18 1.64 -3.51 11.65
C ASN A 18 0.31 -4.21 11.97
N LYS A 19 -0.81 -3.49 11.93
CA LYS A 19 -2.15 -4.05 12.21
C LYS A 19 -2.79 -4.79 11.04
N SER A 20 -2.19 -4.80 9.85
CA SER A 20 -2.82 -5.36 8.65
C SER A 20 -1.84 -6.02 7.70
N ASP A 21 -1.81 -7.35 7.75
CA ASP A 21 -1.05 -8.19 6.83
C ASP A 21 -1.46 -7.96 5.38
N LEU A 22 -2.75 -7.71 5.13
CA LEU A 22 -3.26 -7.47 3.78
C LEU A 22 -2.73 -6.16 3.20
N ARG A 23 -2.65 -5.08 3.99
CA ARG A 23 -2.01 -3.82 3.55
C ARG A 23 -0.54 -4.05 3.16
N ARG A 24 0.22 -4.82 3.96
CA ARG A 24 1.61 -5.15 3.64
C ARG A 24 1.72 -5.97 2.36
N LYS A 25 0.88 -6.99 2.18
CA LYS A 25 0.82 -7.80 0.95
C LYS A 25 0.52 -6.96 -0.29
N VAL A 26 -0.43 -6.03 -0.21
CA VAL A 26 -0.75 -5.10 -1.30
C VAL A 26 0.46 -4.24 -1.67
N LEU A 27 1.10 -3.61 -0.68
CA LEU A 27 2.27 -2.76 -0.93
C LEU A 27 3.44 -3.56 -1.52
N PHE A 28 3.72 -4.77 -1.01
CA PHE A 28 4.80 -5.61 -1.51
C PHE A 28 4.54 -6.10 -2.94
N TYR A 29 3.29 -6.43 -3.27
CA TYR A 29 2.93 -6.76 -4.64
C TYR A 29 3.11 -5.57 -5.59
N LEU A 30 2.66 -4.37 -5.20
CA LEU A 30 2.82 -3.19 -6.01
C LEU A 30 4.30 -2.77 -6.18
N ASP A 31 5.14 -3.02 -5.17
CA ASP A 31 6.60 -2.81 -5.26
C ASP A 31 7.26 -3.75 -6.27
N ILE A 32 6.84 -5.03 -6.34
CA ILE A 32 7.35 -6.00 -7.32
C ILE A 32 7.11 -5.53 -8.76
N ILE A 33 5.98 -4.88 -9.03
CA ILE A 33 5.61 -4.44 -10.38
C ILE A 33 5.97 -2.97 -10.67
N TYR A 34 6.47 -2.22 -9.69
CA TYR A 34 6.77 -0.80 -9.83
C TYR A 34 7.76 -0.54 -10.98
N PRO A 35 7.55 0.49 -11.85
CA PRO A 35 6.57 1.57 -11.75
C PRO A 35 5.22 1.29 -12.42
N ASN A 36 4.95 0.04 -12.80
CA ASN A 36 3.71 -0.31 -13.50
C ASN A 36 2.48 -0.24 -12.60
N HIS A 37 1.33 -0.10 -13.24
CA HIS A 37 0.04 -0.11 -12.58
C HIS A 37 -0.67 -1.45 -12.79
N THR A 38 -1.65 -1.74 -11.94
CA THR A 38 -2.46 -2.97 -12.01
C THR A 38 -3.91 -2.71 -11.64
N TYR A 39 -4.78 -3.66 -11.97
CA TYR A 39 -6.19 -3.62 -11.63
C TYR A 39 -6.45 -4.33 -10.30
N LEU A 40 -7.58 -3.98 -9.67
CA LEU A 40 -8.02 -4.59 -8.41
C LEU A 40 -8.10 -6.13 -8.49
N SER A 41 -8.69 -6.68 -9.55
CA SER A 41 -8.88 -8.12 -9.73
C SER A 41 -7.55 -8.87 -9.86
N GLU A 42 -6.61 -8.31 -10.63
CA GLU A 42 -5.27 -8.86 -10.82
C GLU A 42 -4.47 -8.85 -9.52
N MET A 43 -4.54 -7.75 -8.78
CA MET A 43 -3.93 -7.63 -7.45
C MET A 43 -4.51 -8.66 -6.47
N ALA A 44 -5.84 -8.75 -6.38
CA ALA A 44 -6.54 -9.68 -5.51
C ALA A 44 -6.16 -11.15 -5.81
N ARG A 45 -6.09 -11.51 -7.10
CA ARG A 45 -5.64 -12.82 -7.57
C ARG A 45 -4.19 -13.09 -7.17
N ALA A 46 -3.29 -12.15 -7.39
CA ALA A 46 -1.86 -12.30 -7.07
C ALA A 46 -1.60 -12.48 -5.56
N ILE A 47 -2.30 -11.72 -4.71
CA ILE A 47 -2.13 -11.79 -3.25
C ILE A 47 -3.02 -12.84 -2.57
N LYS A 48 -3.83 -13.57 -3.35
CA LYS A 48 -4.77 -14.60 -2.88
C LYS A 48 -5.75 -14.05 -1.82
N SER A 49 -6.45 -12.95 -2.14
CA SER A 49 -7.43 -12.31 -1.26
C SER A 49 -8.67 -11.88 -2.03
N ASP A 50 -9.80 -11.70 -1.35
CA ASP A 50 -11.04 -11.21 -1.97
C ASP A 50 -10.89 -9.77 -2.48
N PRO A 51 -11.40 -9.46 -3.69
CA PRO A 51 -11.35 -8.11 -4.25
C PRO A 51 -11.94 -7.03 -3.34
N SER A 52 -12.97 -7.34 -2.55
CA SER A 52 -13.57 -6.40 -1.59
C SER A 52 -12.62 -6.05 -0.43
N ASN A 53 -11.85 -7.00 0.06
CA ASN A 53 -10.85 -6.80 1.11
C ASN A 53 -9.67 -5.96 0.59
N VAL A 54 -9.21 -6.25 -0.64
CA VAL A 54 -8.17 -5.45 -1.31
C VAL A 54 -8.66 -4.02 -1.52
N LEU A 55 -9.89 -3.87 -2.00
CA LEU A 55 -10.50 -2.56 -2.23
C LEU A 55 -10.63 -1.78 -0.92
N GLY A 56 -11.04 -2.45 0.17
CA GLY A 56 -11.09 -1.85 1.50
C GLY A 56 -9.73 -1.40 2.01
N CYS A 57 -8.64 -2.13 1.70
CA CYS A 57 -7.28 -1.67 2.02
C CYS A 57 -6.88 -0.43 1.22
N LEU A 58 -7.23 -0.40 -0.07
CA LEU A 58 -6.86 0.69 -0.98
C LEU A 58 -7.59 1.99 -0.65
N ARG A 59 -8.93 1.95 -0.47
CA ARG A 59 -9.78 3.15 -0.38
C ARG A 59 -10.59 3.30 0.92
N GLY A 60 -10.51 2.32 1.83
CA GLY A 60 -11.43 2.22 2.96
C GLY A 60 -12.79 1.64 2.57
N LEU A 61 -13.62 1.34 3.58
CA LEU A 61 -15.02 0.92 3.41
C LEU A 61 -15.88 1.91 4.20
N GLY A 62 -16.57 2.81 3.48
CA GLY A 62 -17.29 3.95 4.06
C GLY A 62 -18.26 3.58 5.19
N ASN A 63 -18.33 4.48 6.18
CA ASN A 63 -19.29 4.58 7.28
C ASN A 63 -19.27 3.55 8.42
N ARG A 64 -18.21 2.75 8.64
CA ARG A 64 -18.09 1.97 9.89
C ARG A 64 -16.74 1.93 10.62
N TYR A 65 -15.76 2.73 10.22
CA TYR A 65 -14.56 2.92 11.03
C TYR A 65 -14.05 4.35 10.92
N ASN A 66 -14.02 5.04 12.05
CA ASN A 66 -13.67 6.46 12.20
C ASN A 66 -12.14 6.67 12.11
N GLY A 67 -11.44 5.84 11.34
CA GLY A 67 -9.97 5.71 11.32
C GLY A 67 -9.42 5.46 9.92
N ASN A 68 -9.88 6.25 8.94
CA ASN A 68 -9.53 6.11 7.54
C ASN A 68 -8.02 6.33 7.33
N SER A 69 -7.31 5.20 7.22
CA SER A 69 -5.88 5.06 6.93
C SER A 69 -5.76 4.01 5.83
N SER A 70 -6.58 4.20 4.79
CA SER A 70 -6.44 3.45 3.55
C SER A 70 -5.08 3.73 2.92
N LEU A 71 -4.58 2.83 2.08
CA LEU A 71 -3.27 3.01 1.46
C LEU A 71 -3.21 4.27 0.58
N ILE A 72 -4.35 4.70 0.03
CA ILE A 72 -4.47 5.96 -0.73
C ILE A 72 -4.43 7.17 0.21
N GLU A 73 -5.19 7.18 1.30
CA GLU A 73 -5.18 8.30 2.26
C GLU A 73 -3.85 8.47 2.98
N LEU A 74 -3.13 7.37 3.19
CA LEU A 74 -1.77 7.38 3.73
C LEU A 74 -0.71 7.85 2.70
N GLY A 75 -1.11 8.14 1.46
CA GLY A 75 -0.21 8.60 0.39
C GLY A 75 0.74 7.51 -0.13
N LEU A 76 0.49 6.25 0.16
CA LEU A 76 1.37 5.13 -0.21
C LEU A 76 1.03 4.55 -1.59
N VAL A 77 -0.22 4.66 -1.99
CA VAL A 77 -0.74 4.18 -3.25
C VAL A 77 -1.50 5.31 -3.92
N GLU A 78 -1.36 5.42 -5.24
CA GLU A 78 -2.19 6.29 -6.06
C GLU A 78 -2.93 5.48 -7.12
N TYR A 79 -3.92 6.10 -7.74
CA TYR A 79 -4.64 5.50 -8.84
C TYR A 79 -4.95 6.51 -9.94
N TYR A 80 -5.13 6.01 -11.14
CA TYR A 80 -5.75 6.75 -12.23
C TYR A 80 -6.91 5.95 -12.82
N GLU A 81 -7.76 6.65 -13.55
CA GLU A 81 -8.92 6.07 -14.23
C GLU A 81 -8.74 6.15 -15.74
N ARG A 82 -9.12 5.09 -16.44
CA ARG A 82 -9.19 5.06 -17.92
C ARG A 82 -10.45 4.30 -18.33
N GLY A 83 -11.44 5.04 -18.82
CA GLY A 83 -12.77 4.49 -19.07
C GLY A 83 -13.42 4.03 -17.77
N HIS A 84 -13.89 2.78 -17.72
CA HIS A 84 -14.52 2.19 -16.53
C HIS A 84 -13.53 1.48 -15.59
N TYR A 85 -12.23 1.57 -15.86
CA TYR A 85 -11.21 0.86 -15.12
C TYR A 85 -10.39 1.79 -14.23
N LYS A 86 -10.04 1.30 -13.04
CA LYS A 86 -9.11 1.94 -12.11
C LYS A 86 -7.81 1.16 -12.05
N TYR A 87 -6.71 1.90 -12.06
CA TYR A 87 -5.36 1.37 -12.09
C TYR A 87 -4.59 1.90 -10.90
N TYR A 88 -3.98 1.01 -10.12
CA TYR A 88 -3.29 1.34 -8.88
C TYR A 88 -1.78 1.12 -9.02
N ARG A 89 -0.99 2.01 -8.42
CA ARG A 89 0.47 1.84 -8.27
C ARG A 89 0.97 2.43 -6.94
N LEU A 90 2.17 2.05 -6.52
CA LEU A 90 2.84 2.78 -5.43
C LEU A 90 3.18 4.20 -5.86
N THR A 91 3.13 5.11 -4.89
CA THR A 91 3.84 6.38 -4.96
C THR A 91 5.34 6.17 -4.68
N GLU A 92 6.18 7.16 -4.98
CA GLU A 92 7.59 7.11 -4.56
C GLU A 92 7.74 6.97 -3.05
N TYR A 93 6.92 7.70 -2.29
CA TYR A 93 6.87 7.60 -0.84
C TYR A 93 6.46 6.20 -0.36
N GLY A 94 5.44 5.61 -0.98
CA GLY A 94 5.02 4.23 -0.70
C GLY A 94 6.13 3.22 -0.92
N ARG A 95 6.96 3.42 -1.96
CA ARG A 95 8.13 2.57 -2.23
C ARG A 95 9.19 2.68 -1.14
N ASP A 96 9.47 3.88 -0.65
CA ASP A 96 10.42 4.08 0.45
C ASP A 96 9.93 3.47 1.76
N VAL A 97 8.61 3.57 2.04
CA VAL A 97 7.99 2.88 3.17
C VAL A 97 8.09 1.36 3.04
N VAL A 98 7.93 0.78 1.84
CA VAL A 98 8.11 -0.67 1.63
C VAL A 98 9.54 -1.11 1.92
N LYS A 99 10.55 -0.37 1.46
CA LYS A 99 11.96 -0.67 1.74
C LYS A 99 12.23 -0.69 3.25
N TYR A 100 11.81 0.36 3.95
CA TYR A 100 11.92 0.44 5.41
C TYR A 100 11.20 -0.72 6.11
N THR A 101 9.98 -1.03 5.68
CA THR A 101 9.18 -2.11 6.26
C THR A 101 9.88 -3.46 6.10
N ARG A 102 10.44 -3.75 4.92
CA ARG A 102 11.21 -4.99 4.69
C ARG A 102 12.47 -5.07 5.55
N GLU A 103 13.18 -3.97 5.75
CA GLU A 103 14.35 -3.93 6.62
C GLU A 103 13.96 -4.16 8.09
N TYR A 104 12.91 -3.48 8.56
CA TYR A 104 12.38 -3.66 9.92
C TYR A 104 12.03 -5.12 10.20
N TYR A 105 11.26 -5.78 9.32
CA TYR A 105 10.88 -7.19 9.49
C TYR A 105 11.99 -8.21 9.18
N ARG A 106 13.16 -7.79 8.69
CA ARG A 106 14.33 -8.68 8.58
C ARG A 106 15.14 -8.73 9.88
N ILE A 107 14.92 -7.76 10.76
CA ILE A 107 15.65 -7.61 12.04
C ILE A 107 14.91 -8.32 13.19
N TYR A 108 13.63 -8.67 12.99
CA TYR A 108 12.78 -9.42 13.92
C TYR A 108 12.35 -10.75 13.30
#